data_AF-A0A518B895-F1
#
_entry.id   AF-A0A518B895-F1
#
_cell.length_a   1.000
_cell.length_b   1.000
_cell.length_c   1.000
_cell.angle_alpha   90.00
_cell.angle_beta   90.00
_cell.angle_gamma   90.00
#
_symmetry.space_group_name_H-M   'P 1'
#
loop_
_entity.id
_entity.type
_entity.pdbx_description
1 polymer ?
#
loop_
_entity_poly.entity_id
_entity_poly.type
_entity_poly.pdbx_seq_one_letter_code
_entity_poly.pdbx_strand_id
1 'polypeptide(L)'
;MNVDPVQVLRRLPVGTALYDRTHHADGSWEVHWMIREECGTIERYGKHPDFEVRAGLFRVRPTPSGGVVALVPVLFRIGPRALYETWINEYADDEPTLWTLAGQPRLRISIYGDGDKPVQSFQAENLLARFSRDAWERIHKLAAWSMDDFEQARDMLYRKFPGSIDLWRQLEGQQAGGCSDESRQIFLDANANASSTNRISPYLHRRW
;
A
#
# COMPACT_ATOMS: atom_id res chain seq x y z
N MET A 1 -15.08 16.97 7.70
CA MET A 1 -14.02 17.39 8.63
C MET A 1 -12.73 16.77 8.13
N ASN A 2 -11.70 17.56 7.84
CA ASN A 2 -10.40 17.02 7.45
C ASN A 2 -9.67 16.58 8.72
N VAL A 3 -9.57 15.27 8.96
CA VAL A 3 -8.90 14.74 10.15
C VAL A 3 -7.40 14.68 9.83
N ASP A 4 -6.57 15.21 10.72
CA ASP A 4 -5.11 15.11 10.56
C ASP A 4 -4.68 13.63 10.56
N PRO A 5 -4.11 13.11 9.46
CA PRO A 5 -3.75 11.70 9.33
C PRO A 5 -2.67 11.27 10.32
N VAL A 6 -1.82 12.20 10.80
CA VAL A 6 -0.84 11.90 11.85
C VAL A 6 -1.56 11.62 13.17
N GLN A 7 -2.65 12.32 13.47
CA GLN A 7 -3.46 12.03 14.66
C GLN A 7 -4.20 10.69 14.54
N VAL A 8 -4.59 10.28 13.33
CA VAL A 8 -5.15 8.94 13.09
C VAL A 8 -4.07 7.87 13.33
N LEU A 9 -2.89 8.03 12.70
CA LEU A 9 -1.77 7.09 12.84
C LEU A 9 -1.41 6.84 14.30
N ARG A 10 -1.35 7.90 15.12
CA ARG A 10 -1.00 7.81 16.55
C ARG A 10 -2.02 7.06 17.41
N ARG A 11 -3.24 6.84 16.91
CA ARG A 11 -4.26 6.02 17.57
C ARG A 11 -4.20 4.55 17.17
N LEU A 12 -3.54 4.23 16.05
CA LEU A 12 -3.37 2.86 15.58
C LEU A 12 -2.21 2.17 16.30
N PRO A 13 -2.22 0.84 16.51
CA PRO A 13 -1.10 0.14 17.13
C PRO A 13 0.23 0.37 16.42
N VAL A 14 1.34 0.26 17.17
CA VAL A 14 2.68 0.10 16.61
C VAL A 14 2.69 -1.07 15.62
N GLY A 15 3.44 -0.95 14.53
CA GLY A 15 3.46 -1.94 13.46
C GLY A 15 2.42 -1.71 12.37
N THR A 16 1.70 -0.58 12.41
CA THR A 16 0.67 -0.23 11.41
C THR A 16 1.23 0.72 10.35
N ALA A 17 0.75 0.59 9.12
CA ALA A 17 0.92 1.59 8.08
C ALA A 17 -0.44 2.15 7.63
N LEU A 18 -0.43 3.40 7.19
CA LEU A 18 -1.54 4.02 6.46
C LEU A 18 -0.97 4.88 5.33
N TYR A 19 -1.84 5.35 4.46
CA TYR A 19 -1.48 6.40 3.52
C TYR A 19 -2.38 7.61 3.73
N ASP A 20 -1.86 8.75 3.31
CA ASP A 20 -2.64 9.96 3.11
C ASP A 20 -2.38 10.50 1.72
N ARG A 21 -3.25 11.40 1.30
CA ARG A 21 -3.10 12.18 0.08
C ARG A 21 -2.91 13.64 0.42
N THR A 22 -1.70 14.11 0.19
CA THR A 22 -1.34 15.50 0.44
C THR A 22 -1.45 16.31 -0.85
N HIS A 23 -2.16 17.43 -0.78
CA HIS A 23 -2.21 18.42 -1.84
C HIS A 23 -1.06 19.42 -1.67
N HIS A 24 -0.22 19.56 -2.69
CA HIS A 24 0.91 20.49 -2.70
C HIS A 24 0.48 21.90 -3.15
N ALA A 25 1.31 22.88 -2.85
CA ALA A 25 1.06 24.29 -3.22
C ALA A 25 1.04 24.51 -4.74
N ASP A 26 1.65 23.61 -5.52
CA ASP A 26 1.65 23.63 -6.98
C ASP A 26 0.39 22.98 -7.61
N GLY A 27 -0.56 22.54 -6.79
CA GLY A 27 -1.79 21.89 -7.23
C GLY A 27 -1.66 20.39 -7.49
N SER A 28 -0.47 19.81 -7.29
CA SER A 28 -0.27 18.37 -7.44
C SER A 28 -0.71 17.60 -6.20
N TRP A 29 -1.21 16.37 -6.41
CA TRP A 29 -1.48 15.42 -5.34
C TRP A 29 -0.32 14.43 -5.21
N GLU A 30 0.02 14.08 -3.97
CA GLU A 30 1.01 13.06 -3.65
C GLU A 30 0.40 12.05 -2.67
N VAL A 31 0.64 10.76 -2.90
CA VAL A 31 0.38 9.69 -1.93
C VAL A 31 1.57 9.59 -0.99
N HIS A 32 1.33 9.79 0.30
CA HIS A 32 2.33 9.72 1.36
C HIS A 32 2.07 8.52 2.26
N TRP A 33 3.02 7.60 2.34
CA TRP A 33 2.96 6.44 3.22
C TRP A 33 3.51 6.79 4.60
N MET A 34 2.73 6.44 5.63
CA MET A 34 3.08 6.69 7.02
C MET A 34 3.07 5.39 7.82
N ILE A 35 4.13 5.15 8.58
CA ILE A 35 4.33 3.94 9.37
C ILE A 35 4.48 4.34 10.84
N ARG A 36 3.74 3.67 11.73
CA ARG A 36 3.94 3.80 13.18
C ARG A 36 4.85 2.68 13.67
N GLU A 37 5.94 3.04 14.32
CA GLU A 37 6.93 2.07 14.82
C GLU A 37 7.54 2.52 16.16
N GLU A 38 8.05 1.58 16.96
CA GLU A 38 8.78 1.90 18.18
C GLU A 38 10.10 2.63 17.86
N CYS A 39 10.42 3.70 18.60
CA CYS A 39 11.66 4.45 18.39
C CYS A 39 12.91 3.57 18.40
N GLY A 40 13.00 2.60 19.32
CA GLY A 40 14.13 1.67 19.38
C GLY A 40 14.22 0.73 18.18
N THR A 41 13.11 0.45 17.50
CA THR A 41 13.09 -0.31 16.24
C THR A 41 13.52 0.58 15.07
N ILE A 42 13.05 1.83 15.02
CA ILE A 42 13.45 2.81 14.00
C ILE A 42 14.98 3.02 14.01
N GLU A 43 15.58 3.16 15.20
CA GLU A 43 17.04 3.30 15.32
C GLU A 43 17.81 2.12 14.71
N ARG A 44 17.28 0.89 14.85
CA ARG A 44 17.89 -0.33 14.29
C ARG A 44 17.80 -0.43 12.77
N TYR A 45 16.89 0.30 12.13
CA TYR A 45 16.84 0.42 10.67
C TYR A 45 18.07 1.13 10.10
N GLY A 46 18.71 1.98 10.91
CA GLY A 46 19.81 2.81 10.46
C GLY A 46 19.37 3.89 9.46
N LYS A 47 20.34 4.61 8.91
CA LYS A 47 20.05 5.77 8.03
C LYS A 47 19.49 5.36 6.66
N HIS A 48 19.86 4.18 6.17
CA HIS A 48 19.52 3.68 4.84
C HIS A 48 19.05 2.22 4.95
N PRO A 49 17.85 1.97 5.50
CA PRO A 49 17.35 0.61 5.60
C PRO A 49 17.11 0.03 4.20
N ASP A 50 17.31 -1.29 4.09
CA ASP A 50 16.77 -2.03 2.97
C ASP A 50 15.25 -1.89 2.95
N PHE A 51 14.70 -1.58 1.78
CA PHE A 51 13.28 -1.31 1.61
C PHE A 51 12.75 -2.07 0.40
N GLU A 52 11.63 -2.74 0.60
CA GLU A 52 10.90 -3.40 -0.46
C GLU A 52 9.42 -3.07 -0.34
N VAL A 53 8.80 -2.80 -1.50
CA VAL A 53 7.37 -2.56 -1.60
C VAL A 53 6.77 -3.58 -2.55
N ARG A 54 5.60 -4.11 -2.17
CA ARG A 54 4.79 -4.99 -3.00
C ARG A 54 3.36 -4.53 -2.99
N ALA A 55 2.71 -4.61 -4.14
CA ALA A 55 1.28 -4.38 -4.26
C ALA A 55 0.66 -5.44 -5.16
N GLY A 56 -0.60 -5.77 -4.88
CA GLY A 56 -1.38 -6.69 -5.70
C GLY A 56 -2.80 -6.20 -5.89
N LEU A 57 -3.50 -6.76 -6.86
CA LEU A 57 -4.91 -6.50 -7.11
C LEU A 57 -5.70 -7.80 -6.95
N PHE A 58 -6.55 -7.86 -5.93
CA PHE A 58 -7.43 -9.01 -5.67
C PHE A 58 -8.87 -8.64 -5.98
N ARG A 59 -9.62 -9.51 -6.66
CA ARG A 59 -11.05 -9.32 -6.91
C ARG A 59 -11.85 -10.32 -6.10
N VAL A 60 -12.69 -9.85 -5.18
CA VAL A 60 -13.53 -10.70 -4.33
C VAL A 60 -14.94 -10.73 -4.88
N ARG A 61 -15.50 -11.94 -5.08
CA ARG A 61 -16.88 -12.15 -5.56
C ARG A 61 -17.59 -13.28 -4.81
N PRO A 62 -18.93 -13.20 -4.73
CA PRO A 62 -19.73 -11.98 -4.59
C PRO A 62 -19.62 -11.42 -3.16
N THR A 63 -19.69 -10.10 -2.98
CA THR A 63 -20.04 -9.53 -1.67
C THR A 63 -21.53 -9.74 -1.37
N PRO A 64 -22.01 -9.58 -0.12
CA PRO A 64 -23.43 -9.69 0.19
C PRO A 64 -24.34 -8.72 -0.59
N SER A 65 -23.80 -7.58 -1.05
CA SER A 65 -24.46 -6.65 -1.97
C SER A 65 -24.54 -7.16 -3.42
N GLY A 66 -23.95 -8.32 -3.74
CA GLY A 66 -23.93 -8.93 -5.07
C GLY A 66 -22.85 -8.41 -6.01
N GLY A 67 -21.99 -7.50 -5.54
CA GLY A 67 -20.95 -6.84 -6.33
C GLY A 67 -19.61 -7.57 -6.38
N VAL A 68 -18.68 -6.96 -7.13
CA VAL A 68 -17.26 -7.34 -7.19
C VAL A 68 -16.48 -6.24 -6.49
N VAL A 69 -15.78 -6.59 -5.42
CA VAL A 69 -14.87 -5.64 -4.76
C VAL A 69 -13.45 -5.93 -5.21
N ALA A 70 -12.71 -4.87 -5.55
CA ALA A 70 -11.29 -4.97 -5.80
C ALA A 70 -10.51 -4.43 -4.59
N LEU A 71 -9.58 -5.25 -4.08
CA LEU A 71 -8.71 -4.91 -2.97
C LEU A 71 -7.29 -4.71 -3.47
N VAL A 72 -6.66 -3.62 -3.02
CA VAL A 72 -5.28 -3.30 -3.34
C VAL A 72 -4.45 -3.23 -2.05
N PRO A 73 -3.95 -4.38 -1.55
CA PRO A 73 -2.98 -4.36 -0.47
C PRO A 73 -1.65 -3.79 -0.98
N VAL A 74 -1.04 -2.95 -0.15
CA VAL A 74 0.33 -2.46 -0.32
C VAL A 74 1.11 -2.85 0.92
N LEU A 75 2.15 -3.65 0.72
CA LEU A 75 3.01 -4.17 1.77
C LEU A 75 4.40 -3.57 1.68
N PHE A 76 4.95 -3.20 2.83
CA PHE A 76 6.29 -2.65 2.97
C PHE A 76 7.14 -3.57 3.84
N ARG A 77 8.31 -3.95 3.35
CA ARG A 77 9.33 -4.61 4.17
C ARG A 77 10.48 -3.64 4.42
N ILE A 78 10.78 -3.39 5.69
CA ILE A 78 11.89 -2.54 6.13
C ILE A 78 12.89 -3.39 6.92
N GLY A 79 14.10 -3.50 6.39
CA GLY A 79 15.10 -4.43 6.92
C GLY A 79 14.64 -5.90 6.87
N PRO A 80 15.20 -6.77 7.71
CA PRO A 80 15.01 -8.22 7.59
C PRO A 80 13.70 -8.75 8.17
N ARG A 81 12.97 -7.97 8.99
CA ARG A 81 11.86 -8.49 9.81
C ARG A 81 10.60 -7.64 9.81
N ALA A 82 10.70 -6.32 9.61
CA ALA A 82 9.54 -5.46 9.74
C ALA A 82 8.72 -5.52 8.45
N LEU A 83 7.47 -5.94 8.59
CA LEU A 83 6.49 -6.01 7.52
C LEU A 83 5.28 -5.17 7.93
N TYR A 84 4.93 -4.23 7.08
CA TYR A 84 3.78 -3.37 7.26
C TYR A 84 2.80 -3.55 6.12
N GLU A 85 1.55 -3.28 6.40
CA GLU A 85 0.46 -3.45 5.45
C GLU A 85 -0.49 -2.26 5.53
N THR A 86 -0.99 -1.87 4.37
CA THR A 86 -2.06 -0.90 4.21
C THR A 86 -2.87 -1.26 2.96
N TRP A 87 -4.05 -0.69 2.82
CA TRP A 87 -5.02 -1.05 1.80
C TRP A 87 -5.53 0.19 1.10
N ILE A 88 -5.34 0.29 -0.22
CA ILE A 88 -5.98 1.34 -1.01
C ILE A 88 -7.43 0.95 -1.27
N ASN A 89 -8.35 1.77 -0.76
CA ASN A 89 -9.76 1.71 -1.14
C ASN A 89 -10.05 2.85 -2.14
N GLU A 90 -10.04 2.54 -3.43
CA GLU A 90 -10.15 3.54 -4.50
C GLU A 90 -11.47 4.33 -4.48
N TYR A 91 -12.53 3.80 -3.86
CA TYR A 91 -13.82 4.49 -3.71
C TYR A 91 -14.03 5.10 -2.31
N ALA A 92 -13.01 5.14 -1.45
CA ALA A 92 -13.11 5.79 -0.14
C ALA A 92 -12.99 7.32 -0.22
N ASP A 93 -12.28 7.82 -1.23
CA ASP A 93 -11.95 9.23 -1.41
C ASP A 93 -12.61 9.79 -2.69
N ASP A 94 -12.85 11.10 -2.73
CA ASP A 94 -13.47 11.77 -3.88
C ASP A 94 -12.58 11.77 -5.14
N GLU A 95 -11.27 11.62 -4.95
CA GLU A 95 -10.28 11.67 -6.01
C GLU A 95 -9.61 10.29 -6.16
N PRO A 96 -9.11 9.93 -7.35
CA PRO A 96 -8.53 8.60 -7.58
C PRO A 96 -7.10 8.45 -7.01
N THR A 97 -6.95 7.63 -5.96
CA THR A 97 -5.67 7.41 -5.27
C THR A 97 -4.68 6.64 -6.14
N LEU A 98 -5.13 5.60 -6.84
CA LEU A 98 -4.26 4.83 -7.75
C LEU A 98 -3.80 5.64 -8.95
N TRP A 99 -4.63 6.54 -9.46
CA TRP A 99 -4.23 7.45 -10.53
C TRP A 99 -3.16 8.44 -10.06
N THR A 100 -3.34 9.00 -8.85
CA THR A 100 -2.33 9.84 -8.19
C THR A 100 -1.00 9.10 -8.07
N LEU A 101 -1.04 7.88 -7.52
CA LEU A 101 0.13 7.03 -7.37
C LEU A 101 0.77 6.67 -8.72
N ALA A 102 0.00 6.53 -9.79
CA ALA A 102 0.52 6.25 -11.13
C ALA A 102 1.31 7.42 -11.74
N GLY A 103 1.02 8.67 -11.34
CA GLY A 103 1.68 9.88 -11.83
C GLY A 103 2.89 10.32 -11.00
N GLN A 104 3.00 9.84 -9.76
CA GLN A 104 4.05 10.25 -8.84
C GLN A 104 5.39 9.53 -9.14
N PRO A 105 6.51 10.25 -9.37
CA PRO A 105 7.78 9.61 -9.77
C PRO A 105 8.50 8.89 -8.62
N ARG A 106 8.22 9.27 -7.37
CA ARG A 106 8.90 8.73 -6.18
C ARG A 106 7.91 8.45 -5.07
N LEU A 107 8.02 7.30 -4.41
CA LEU A 107 7.27 7.02 -3.19
C LEU A 107 7.88 7.81 -2.04
N ARG A 108 7.03 8.44 -1.23
CA ARG A 108 7.43 9.07 0.03
C ARG A 108 6.98 8.21 1.20
N ILE A 109 7.92 7.85 2.07
CA ILE A 109 7.66 7.05 3.27
C ILE A 109 8.17 7.83 4.48
N SER A 110 7.32 7.95 5.49
CA SER A 110 7.67 8.53 6.79
C SER A 110 7.38 7.56 7.92
N ILE A 111 8.36 7.38 8.81
CA ILE A 111 8.24 6.53 9.98
C ILE A 111 8.13 7.41 11.22
N TYR A 112 7.07 7.20 11.98
CA TYR A 112 6.72 7.94 13.18
C TYR A 112 6.94 7.06 14.40
N GLY A 113 7.56 7.65 15.42
CA GLY A 113 7.54 7.14 16.80
C GLY A 113 6.29 7.66 17.54
N ASP A 114 6.48 8.10 18.78
CA ASP A 114 5.38 8.60 19.61
C ASP A 114 5.02 10.09 19.36
N GLY A 115 5.91 10.82 18.70
CA GLY A 115 5.76 12.25 18.40
C GLY A 115 4.99 12.55 17.10
N ASP A 116 4.65 13.83 16.90
CA ASP A 116 3.92 14.30 15.71
C ASP A 116 4.82 14.53 14.49
N LYS A 117 6.14 14.43 14.66
CA LYS A 117 7.12 14.58 13.59
C LYS A 117 7.66 13.21 13.19
N PRO A 118 7.91 12.99 11.89
CA PRO A 118 8.56 11.76 11.46
C PRO A 118 9.96 11.68 12.05
N VAL A 119 10.29 10.53 12.63
CA VAL A 119 11.64 10.23 13.15
C VAL A 119 12.59 9.97 11.97
N GLN A 120 12.07 9.30 10.94
CA GLN A 120 12.80 9.02 9.71
C GLN A 120 11.88 9.23 8.50
N SER A 121 12.44 9.68 7.39
CA SER A 121 11.73 9.77 6.12
C SER A 121 12.69 9.52 4.98
N PHE A 122 12.22 8.79 3.97
CA PHE A 122 12.99 8.53 2.77
C PHE A 122 12.09 8.52 1.53
N GLN A 123 12.74 8.62 0.37
CA GLN A 123 12.09 8.50 -0.92
C GLN A 123 12.69 7.33 -1.69
N ALA A 124 11.86 6.65 -2.46
CA ALA A 124 12.26 5.59 -3.37
C ALA A 124 11.67 5.86 -4.76
N GLU A 125 12.25 5.30 -5.81
CA GLU A 125 11.62 5.31 -7.13
C GLU A 125 10.25 4.63 -7.07
N ASN A 126 9.25 5.23 -7.73
CA ASN A 126 7.92 4.65 -7.76
C ASN A 126 7.77 3.54 -8.79
N LEU A 127 8.15 2.35 -8.36
CA LEU A 127 8.03 1.13 -9.15
C LEU A 127 6.59 0.56 -9.17
N LEU A 128 5.67 1.17 -8.40
CA LEU A 128 4.25 0.86 -8.45
C LEU A 128 3.50 1.64 -9.54
N ALA A 129 4.13 2.60 -10.22
CA ALA A 129 3.44 3.52 -11.13
C ALA A 129 2.65 2.78 -12.24
N ARG A 130 3.29 1.82 -12.92
CA ARG A 130 2.63 1.01 -13.96
C ARG A 130 1.50 0.16 -13.40
N PHE A 131 1.75 -0.55 -12.30
CA PHE A 131 0.73 -1.36 -11.64
C PHE A 131 -0.47 -0.51 -11.21
N SER A 132 -0.23 0.67 -10.65
CA SER A 132 -1.30 1.56 -10.15
C SER A 132 -2.19 2.04 -11.30
N ARG A 133 -1.59 2.36 -12.46
CA ARG A 133 -2.35 2.66 -13.68
C ARG A 133 -3.21 1.49 -14.13
N ASP A 134 -2.62 0.31 -14.26
CA ASP A 134 -3.31 -0.89 -14.71
C ASP A 134 -4.43 -1.30 -13.74
N ALA A 135 -4.19 -1.15 -12.42
CA ALA A 135 -5.18 -1.42 -11.38
C ALA A 135 -6.34 -0.42 -11.43
N TRP A 136 -6.05 0.88 -11.54
CA TRP A 136 -7.06 1.92 -11.73
C TRP A 136 -7.91 1.65 -12.97
N GLU A 137 -7.29 1.30 -14.09
CA GLU A 137 -7.97 0.98 -15.35
C GLU A 137 -8.93 -0.22 -15.26
N ARG A 138 -8.66 -1.13 -14.31
CA ARG A 138 -9.48 -2.32 -14.07
C ARG A 138 -10.55 -2.08 -13.02
N ILE A 139 -10.28 -1.22 -12.04
CA ILE A 139 -11.19 -0.89 -10.95
C ILE A 139 -12.31 0.03 -11.42
N HIS A 140 -12.02 1.08 -12.20
CA HIS A 140 -13.06 2.04 -12.63
C HIS A 140 -14.13 1.43 -13.56
N LYS A 141 -13.92 0.19 -14.04
CA LYS A 141 -14.88 -0.58 -14.84
C LYS A 141 -15.83 -1.42 -13.97
N LEU A 142 -15.59 -1.48 -12.66
CA LEU A 142 -16.45 -2.15 -11.69
C LEU A 142 -17.50 -1.17 -11.16
N ALA A 143 -18.57 -1.70 -10.58
CA ALA A 143 -19.48 -0.89 -9.80
C ALA A 143 -18.78 -0.40 -8.52
N ALA A 144 -19.08 0.84 -8.11
CA ALA A 144 -18.62 1.36 -6.83
C ALA A 144 -19.11 0.49 -5.67
N TRP A 145 -18.28 0.35 -4.64
CA TRP A 145 -18.59 -0.44 -3.45
C TRP A 145 -18.60 0.45 -2.21
N SER A 146 -19.34 0.03 -1.18
CA SER A 146 -19.35 0.70 0.11
C SER A 146 -18.11 0.35 0.95
N MET A 147 -17.89 1.09 2.04
CA MET A 147 -16.85 0.72 3.01
C MET A 147 -17.13 -0.66 3.63
N ASP A 148 -18.38 -0.98 3.93
CA ASP A 148 -18.77 -2.29 4.48
C ASP A 148 -18.45 -3.44 3.52
N ASP A 149 -18.69 -3.25 2.21
CA ASP A 149 -18.32 -4.22 1.18
C ASP A 149 -16.81 -4.42 1.11
N PHE A 150 -16.04 -3.33 1.24
CA PHE A 150 -14.58 -3.36 1.26
C PHE A 150 -14.04 -4.14 2.45
N GLU A 151 -14.55 -3.87 3.65
CA GLU A 151 -14.14 -4.56 4.88
C GLU A 151 -14.49 -6.05 4.83
N GLN A 152 -15.69 -6.41 4.37
CA GLN A 152 -16.09 -7.81 4.23
C GLN A 152 -15.25 -8.55 3.18
N ALA A 153 -14.97 -7.92 2.05
CA ALA A 153 -14.08 -8.47 1.04
C ALA A 153 -12.68 -8.70 1.60
N ARG A 154 -12.15 -7.75 2.40
CA ARG A 154 -10.86 -7.89 3.08
C ARG A 154 -10.87 -9.05 4.07
N ASP A 155 -11.91 -9.19 4.87
CA ASP A 155 -12.06 -10.32 5.81
C ASP A 155 -12.11 -11.67 5.08
N MET A 156 -12.80 -11.73 3.94
CA MET A 156 -12.80 -12.93 3.08
C MET A 156 -11.41 -13.26 2.55
N LEU A 157 -10.63 -12.23 2.18
CA LEU A 157 -9.25 -12.42 1.72
C LEU A 157 -8.35 -12.92 2.87
N TYR A 158 -8.50 -12.39 4.08
CA TYR A 158 -7.76 -12.85 5.26
C TYR A 158 -8.13 -14.28 5.69
N ARG A 159 -9.33 -14.78 5.40
CA ARG A 159 -9.63 -16.22 5.59
C ARG A 159 -8.74 -17.12 4.74
N LYS A 160 -8.26 -16.64 3.59
CA LYS A 160 -7.34 -17.37 2.70
C LYS A 160 -5.87 -17.09 3.02
N PHE A 161 -5.56 -15.86 3.42
CA PHE A 161 -4.21 -15.41 3.78
C PHE A 161 -4.23 -14.83 5.20
N PRO A 162 -4.15 -15.66 6.26
CA PRO A 162 -4.44 -15.24 7.63
C PRO A 162 -3.57 -14.11 8.19
N GLY A 163 -2.44 -13.78 7.57
CA GLY A 163 -1.67 -12.60 7.92
C GLY A 163 -0.93 -11.96 6.76
N SER A 164 -0.38 -10.77 7.01
CA SER A 164 0.36 -9.99 6.02
C SER A 164 1.55 -10.76 5.44
N ILE A 165 2.15 -11.70 6.20
CA ILE A 165 3.23 -12.55 5.69
C ILE A 165 2.76 -13.56 4.63
N ASP A 166 1.52 -14.04 4.72
CA ASP A 166 0.94 -14.95 3.74
C ASP A 166 0.60 -14.20 2.46
N LEU A 167 0.07 -12.97 2.59
CA LEU A 167 -0.10 -12.05 1.47
C LEU A 167 1.25 -11.71 0.81
N TRP A 168 2.28 -11.41 1.61
CA TRP A 168 3.62 -11.14 1.09
C TRP A 168 4.17 -12.29 0.24
N ARG A 169 4.06 -13.52 0.73
CA ARG A 169 4.48 -14.74 0.02
C ARG A 169 3.65 -14.99 -1.24
N GLN A 170 2.35 -14.76 -1.18
CA GLN A 170 1.49 -14.85 -2.34
C GLN A 170 1.93 -13.88 -3.45
N LEU A 171 2.25 -12.64 -3.09
CA LEU A 171 2.78 -11.65 -4.03
C LEU A 171 4.19 -12.00 -4.52
N GLU A 172 4.98 -12.74 -3.75
CA GLU A 172 6.29 -13.27 -4.15
C GLU A 172 6.17 -14.33 -5.25
N GLY A 173 5.34 -15.35 -5.01
CA GLY A 173 5.23 -16.51 -5.90
C GLY A 173 4.75 -16.13 -7.30
N GLN A 174 3.94 -15.08 -7.40
CA GLN A 174 3.42 -14.55 -8.67
C GLN A 174 4.47 -13.76 -9.47
N GLN A 175 5.64 -13.45 -8.90
CA GLN A 175 6.76 -12.83 -9.65
C GLN A 175 7.64 -13.88 -10.33
N ALA A 176 7.71 -15.10 -9.78
CA ALA A 176 8.54 -16.17 -10.30
C ALA A 176 7.89 -16.93 -11.47
N GLY A 177 6.55 -16.93 -11.53
CA GLY A 177 5.79 -17.48 -12.64
C GLY A 177 5.38 -16.39 -13.61
N GLY A 178 6.03 -16.30 -14.77
CA GLY A 178 5.56 -15.45 -15.87
C GLY A 178 4.08 -15.70 -16.14
N CYS A 179 3.35 -14.61 -16.38
CA CYS A 179 1.95 -14.51 -16.79
C CYS A 179 1.46 -15.78 -17.52
N SER A 180 0.85 -16.73 -16.80
CA SER A 180 0.13 -17.84 -17.39
C SER A 180 -1.31 -17.73 -16.92
N ASP A 181 -2.18 -17.52 -17.91
CA ASP A 181 -3.52 -16.94 -17.78
C ASP A 181 -4.60 -17.95 -17.34
N GLU A 182 -4.22 -19.14 -16.86
CA GLU A 182 -5.20 -20.19 -16.61
C GLU A 182 -4.78 -21.06 -15.42
N SER A 183 -5.40 -20.86 -14.26
CA SER A 183 -5.99 -21.95 -13.44
C SER A 183 -6.35 -21.56 -11.99
N ARG A 184 -7.64 -21.79 -11.68
CA ARG A 184 -8.22 -22.44 -10.46
C ARG A 184 -8.86 -21.57 -9.37
N GLN A 185 -10.18 -21.40 -9.55
CA GLN A 185 -11.28 -21.59 -8.58
C GLN A 185 -10.90 -21.58 -7.08
N ILE A 186 -10.85 -20.38 -6.50
CA ILE A 186 -11.90 -19.76 -5.66
C ILE A 186 -11.74 -18.27 -5.98
N PHE A 187 -12.77 -17.65 -6.56
CA PHE A 187 -12.75 -16.43 -7.38
C PHE A 187 -12.04 -15.22 -6.75
N LEU A 188 -10.71 -15.23 -6.82
CA LEU A 188 -9.76 -14.17 -6.50
C LEU A 188 -8.82 -14.06 -7.70
N ASP A 189 -9.25 -13.31 -8.70
CA ASP A 189 -8.46 -13.06 -9.91
C ASP A 189 -7.32 -12.07 -9.56
N ALA A 190 -6.18 -12.60 -9.13
CA ALA A 190 -4.97 -11.81 -8.93
C ALA A 190 -4.30 -11.54 -10.29
N ASN A 191 -4.72 -10.47 -10.96
CA ASN A 191 -4.40 -10.26 -12.38
C ASN A 191 -3.20 -9.32 -12.64
N ALA A 192 -2.59 -8.73 -11.60
CA ALA A 192 -1.38 -7.90 -11.72
C ALA A 192 -0.74 -7.70 -10.35
N ASN A 193 0.59 -7.78 -10.27
CA ASN A 193 1.38 -7.41 -9.09
C ASN A 193 2.55 -6.54 -9.50
N ALA A 194 2.98 -5.64 -8.61
CA ALA A 194 4.28 -5.00 -8.68
C ALA A 194 5.09 -5.35 -7.44
N SER A 195 6.38 -5.54 -7.63
CA SER A 195 7.35 -5.74 -6.57
C SER A 195 8.64 -5.10 -6.96
N SER A 196 9.28 -4.48 -5.99
CA SER A 196 10.58 -3.88 -6.19
C SER A 196 11.41 -3.92 -4.94
N THR A 197 12.58 -4.53 -5.06
CA THR A 197 13.66 -4.39 -4.09
C THR A 197 14.47 -3.15 -4.46
N ASN A 198 14.20 -2.03 -3.81
CA ASN A 198 15.02 -0.83 -3.96
C ASN A 198 16.12 -0.87 -2.89
N ARG A 199 17.37 -1.09 -3.30
CA ARG A 199 18.52 -0.69 -2.48
C ARG A 199 18.59 0.82 -2.56
N ILE A 200 18.17 1.51 -1.51
CA ILE A 200 18.18 2.97 -1.45
C ILE A 200 19.63 3.44 -1.65
N SER A 201 19.91 4.04 -2.81
CA SER A 201 21.17 4.76 -3.03
C SER A 201 21.15 6.02 -2.16
N PRO A 202 22.21 6.32 -1.39
CA PRO A 202 22.23 7.44 -0.45
C PRO A 202 22.16 8.77 -1.21
N TYR A 203 20.94 9.28 -1.42
CA TYR A 203 20.75 10.65 -1.87
C TYR A 203 20.86 11.60 -0.67
N LEU A 204 21.83 12.50 -0.75
CA LEU A 204 22.07 13.60 0.17
C LEU A 204 20.77 14.39 0.38
N HIS A 205 20.26 14.40 1.62
CA HIS A 205 19.20 15.31 2.03
C HIS A 205 19.64 16.76 1.78
N ARG A 206 19.10 17.42 0.75
CA ARG A 206 18.92 18.87 0.82
C ARG A 206 17.83 19.10 1.87
N ARG A 207 18.19 19.75 2.97
CA ARG A 207 17.21 20.23 3.95
C ARG A 207 16.21 21.13 3.23
N TRP A 208 14.93 20.80 3.36
CA TRP A 208 13.83 21.73 3.11
C TRP A 208 13.74 22.70 4.28
#